data_AF-A0AAJ1EK63-F1
#
_entry.id   AF-A0AAJ1EK63-F1
#
_cell.length_a   1.000
_cell.length_b   1.000
_cell.length_c   1.000
_cell.angle_alpha   90.00
_cell.angle_beta   90.00
_cell.angle_gamma   90.00
#
_symmetry.space_group_name_H-M   'P 1'
#
loop_
_entity.id
_entity.type
_entity.pdbx_description
1 polymer ?
#
loop_
_entity_poly.entity_id
_entity_poly.type
_entity_poly.pdbx_seq_one_letter_code
_entity_poly.pdbx_strand_id
1 'polypeptide(L)' 'MDPRAQVSMVFHLDKCIGCHTCSVACKNIWTDREGAEYMWWN' A
#
# COMPACT_ATOMS: atom_id res chain seq x y z
N MET A 1 14.69 -5.24 -22.72
CA MET A 1 13.36 -5.54 -22.14
C MET A 1 13.22 -7.04 -22.10
N ASP A 2 13.67 -7.67 -21.01
CA ASP A 2 13.49 -9.11 -20.80
C ASP A 2 13.22 -9.37 -19.31
N PRO A 3 12.01 -9.03 -18.82
CA PRO A 3 11.63 -9.27 -17.43
C PRO A 3 11.44 -10.77 -17.18
N ARG A 4 12.20 -11.33 -16.25
CA ARG A 4 12.19 -12.78 -15.94
C ARG A 4 11.05 -13.21 -15.01
N ALA A 5 10.59 -12.31 -14.16
CA ALA A 5 9.48 -12.55 -13.23
C ALA A 5 8.86 -11.22 -12.78
N GLN A 6 7.59 -11.27 -12.38
CA GLN A 6 6.87 -10.16 -11.78
C GLN A 6 6.23 -10.62 -10.47
N VAL A 7 6.48 -9.88 -9.39
CA VAL A 7 5.77 -10.07 -8.14
C VAL A 7 4.38 -9.44 -8.26
N SER A 8 3.35 -10.17 -7.87
CA SER A 8 1.96 -9.72 -7.86
C SER A 8 1.34 -9.95 -6.47
N MET A 9 0.25 -9.24 -6.19
CA MET A 9 -0.54 -9.37 -4.97
C MET A 9 -2.01 -9.53 -5.33
N VAL A 10 -2.76 -10.23 -4.48
CA VAL A 10 -4.21 -10.45 -4.62
C VAL A 10 -4.91 -10.05 -3.33
N PHE A 11 -5.99 -9.28 -3.45
CA PHE A 11 -6.86 -8.93 -2.33
C PHE A 11 -8.16 -9.74 -2.41
N HIS A 12 -8.47 -10.49 -1.34
CA HIS A 12 -9.74 -11.20 -1.23
C HIS A 12 -10.82 -10.23 -0.71
N LEU A 13 -11.56 -9.62 -1.63
CA LEU A 13 -12.47 -8.53 -1.30
C LEU A 13 -13.60 -8.95 -0.35
N ASP A 14 -14.06 -10.20 -0.39
CA ASP A 14 -15.08 -10.69 0.56
C ASP A 14 -14.59 -10.74 2.02
N LYS A 15 -13.27 -10.68 2.24
CA LYS A 15 -12.66 -10.64 3.57
C LYS A 15 -12.17 -9.25 3.95
N CYS A 16 -12.19 -8.29 3.01
CA CYS A 16 -11.82 -6.92 3.31
C CYS A 16 -12.92 -6.29 4.16
N ILE A 17 -12.54 -5.75 5.33
CA ILE A 17 -13.47 -5.09 6.25
C ILE A 17 -13.36 -3.56 6.24
N GLY A 18 -12.55 -2.99 5.34
CA GLY A 18 -12.39 -1.54 5.23
C GLY A 18 -11.80 -0.87 6.47
N CYS A 19 -10.94 -1.56 7.24
CA CYS A 19 -10.41 -1.02 8.50
C CYS A 19 -9.29 0.02 8.33
N HIS A 20 -8.81 0.26 7.10
CA HIS A 20 -7.72 1.20 6.79
C HIS A 20 -6.37 0.93 7.48
N THR A 21 -6.18 -0.25 8.08
CA THR A 21 -4.90 -0.62 8.72
C THR A 21 -3.74 -0.63 7.72
N CYS A 22 -3.97 -1.10 6.49
CA CYS A 22 -2.96 -1.11 5.43
C CYS A 22 -2.50 0.30 5.02
N SER A 23 -3.43 1.25 4.92
CA SER A 23 -3.14 2.65 4.63
C SER A 23 -2.29 3.29 5.74
N VAL A 24 -2.66 3.10 7.02
CA VAL A 24 -1.90 3.65 8.16
C VAL A 24 -0.51 3.03 8.28
N ALA A 25 -0.39 1.72 8.08
CA ALA A 25 0.91 1.04 8.10
C ALA A 25 1.84 1.58 7.00
N CYS A 26 1.33 1.74 5.77
CA CYS A 26 2.11 2.31 4.68
C CYS A 26 2.51 3.76 4.96
N LYS A 27 1.58 4.56 5.48
CA LYS A 27 1.81 5.96 5.85
C LYS A 27 2.97 6.12 6.83
N ASN A 28 2.93 5.38 7.92
CA ASN A 28 3.90 5.50 9.01
C ASN A 28 5.31 5.04 8.62
N ILE A 29 5.43 4.10 7.68
CA ILE A 29 6.75 3.60 7.27
C ILE A 29 7.35 4.46 6.16
N TRP A 30 6.53 4.97 5.23
CA TRP A 30 7.05 5.51 3.96
C TRP A 30 6.70 6.96 3.67
N THR A 31 5.59 7.49 4.19
CA THR A 31 5.12 8.84 3.85
C THR A 31 4.84 9.73 5.06
N ASP A 32 5.54 9.52 6.17
CA ASP A 32 5.47 10.38 7.37
C ASP A 32 6.24 11.70 7.26
N ARG A 33 7.09 11.82 6.24
CA ARG A 33 7.96 12.99 6.00
C ARG A 33 7.21 14.24 5.53
N GLU A 34 7.80 15.38 5.81
CA GLU A 34 7.27 16.69 5.39
C GLU A 34 7.15 16.79 3.85
N GLY A 35 6.03 17.33 3.38
CA GLY A 35 5.66 17.43 1.97
C GLY A 35 5.06 16.16 1.35
N ALA A 36 4.98 15.05 2.09
CA ALA A 36 4.30 13.82 1.68
C ALA A 36 3.10 13.45 2.57
N GLU A 37 2.66 14.36 3.45
CA GLU A 37 1.60 14.16 4.44
C GLU A 37 0.27 13.83 3.77
N TYR A 38 0.02 14.38 2.59
CA TYR A 38 -1.18 14.11 1.81
C TYR A 38 -1.11 12.80 0.99
N MET A 39 0.06 12.17 0.90
CA MET A 39 0.25 10.96 0.09
C MET A 39 -0.12 9.70 0.86
N TRP A 40 -1.01 8.90 0.25
CA TRP A 40 -1.46 7.59 0.72
C TRP A 40 -1.26 6.58 -0.41
N TRP A 41 -0.18 5.80 -0.35
CA TRP A 41 0.18 4.86 -1.43
C TRP A 41 -0.65 3.57 -1.43
N ASN A 42 -1.34 3.28 -0.32
CA ASN A 42 -2.19 2.09 -0.15
C ASN A 42 -3.58 2.46 0.34
#